data_AF-A0A840U496-F1
#
_entry.id   AF-A0A840U496-F1
#
_cell.length_a   1.000
_cell.length_b   1.000
_cell.length_c   1.000
_cell.angle_alpha   90.00
_cell.angle_beta   90.00
_cell.angle_gamma   90.00
#
_symmetry.space_group_name_H-M   'P 1'
#
loop_
_entity.id
_entity.type
_entity.pdbx_description
1 polymer ?
#
loop_
_entity_poly.entity_id
_entity_poly.type
_entity_poly.pdbx_seq_one_letter_code
_entity_poly.pdbx_strand_id
1 'polypeptide(L)'
;MANQKYPINKSINRSIEFHGLKAQYIGYMGGSMGTLFVLYVLLYSVLGLSSYLCIGVVLVAGTALTLTLYSLSNRYGEHGLVKVLVRRRVPDHLRARGRKAFFFPRKRGNGRSQAANRGRPQGKPERL
;
A
#
# COMPACT_ATOMS: atom_id res chain seq x y z
N MET A 1 -34.39 -19.66 20.62
CA MET A 1 -32.96 -19.31 20.50
C MET A 1 -32.86 -17.91 19.89
N ALA A 2 -32.42 -16.92 20.67
CA ALA A 2 -32.35 -15.54 20.22
C ALA A 2 -31.05 -15.31 19.44
N ASN A 3 -31.16 -15.01 18.15
CA ASN A 3 -30.02 -14.77 17.27
C ASN A 3 -29.71 -13.27 17.27
N GLN A 4 -28.68 -12.85 18.02
CA GLN A 4 -28.24 -11.45 18.03
C GLN A 4 -27.55 -11.12 16.69
N LYS A 5 -28.16 -10.20 15.94
CA LYS A 5 -27.65 -9.70 14.67
C LYS A 5 -26.61 -8.63 14.97
N TYR A 6 -25.33 -8.99 14.94
CA TYR A 6 -24.24 -8.03 15.09
C TYR A 6 -24.23 -7.05 13.90
N PRO A 7 -24.19 -5.73 14.13
CA PRO A 7 -23.99 -4.77 13.05
C PRO A 7 -22.56 -4.92 12.51
N ILE A 8 -22.42 -5.57 11.36
CA ILE A 8 -21.14 -5.65 10.64
C ILE A 8 -20.86 -4.27 10.06
N ASN A 9 -19.89 -3.55 10.62
CA ASN A 9 -19.39 -2.27 10.10
C ASN A 9 -18.61 -2.50 8.79
N LYS A 10 -19.32 -2.46 7.66
CA LYS A 10 -18.77 -2.63 6.31
C LYS A 10 -17.81 -1.51 5.87
N SER A 11 -17.66 -0.44 6.65
CA SER A 11 -16.75 0.67 6.37
C SER A 11 -15.30 0.43 6.79
N ILE A 12 -15.02 -0.52 7.69
CA ILE A 12 -13.67 -0.73 8.26
C ILE A 12 -12.67 -1.32 7.25
N ASN A 13 -13.16 -1.89 6.14
CA ASN A 13 -12.33 -2.42 5.05
C ASN A 13 -12.57 -1.71 3.71
N ARG A 14 -13.27 -0.56 3.72
CA ARG A 14 -13.38 0.23 2.50
C ARG A 14 -12.01 0.85 2.23
N SER A 15 -11.52 0.47 1.07
CA SER A 15 -10.30 0.93 0.46
C SER A 15 -10.35 2.48 0.42
N ILE A 16 -9.27 3.15 0.82
CA ILE A 16 -9.26 4.60 1.10
C ILE A 16 -9.40 5.36 -0.22
N GLU A 17 -10.65 5.54 -0.63
CA GLU A 17 -11.09 6.32 -1.77
C GLU A 17 -11.43 7.73 -1.28
N PHE A 18 -10.48 8.67 -1.38
CA PHE A 18 -10.79 10.08 -1.15
C PHE A 18 -11.52 10.60 -2.39
N HIS A 19 -12.85 10.74 -2.30
CA HIS A 19 -13.69 11.28 -3.38
C HIS A 19 -13.47 10.59 -4.75
N GLY A 20 -13.34 9.27 -4.77
CA GLY A 20 -13.10 8.50 -6.01
C GLY A 20 -11.64 8.52 -6.51
N LEU A 21 -10.77 9.33 -5.90
CA LEU A 21 -9.33 9.26 -6.09
C LEU A 21 -8.72 8.26 -5.12
N LYS A 22 -8.02 7.28 -5.68
CA LYS A 22 -7.22 6.34 -4.89
C LYS A 22 -5.98 7.05 -4.36
N ALA A 23 -5.56 6.71 -3.15
CA ALA A 23 -4.36 7.26 -2.52
C ALA A 23 -3.10 7.23 -3.42
N GLN A 24 -2.98 6.24 -4.31
CA GLN A 24 -1.88 6.11 -5.27
C GLN A 24 -1.82 7.27 -6.29
N TYR A 25 -2.96 7.72 -6.82
CA TYR A 25 -2.99 8.79 -7.84
C TYR A 25 -2.80 10.18 -7.25
N ILE A 26 -3.11 10.36 -5.96
CA ILE A 26 -2.81 11.60 -5.23
C ILE A 26 -1.31 11.87 -5.24
N GLY A 27 -0.50 10.82 -5.03
CA GLY A 27 0.97 10.94 -5.12
C GLY A 27 1.44 11.37 -6.51
N TYR A 28 0.84 10.83 -7.58
CA TYR A 28 1.17 11.24 -8.94
C TYR A 28 0.73 12.68 -9.24
N MET A 29 -0.41 13.15 -8.71
CA MET A 29 -0.83 14.55 -8.86
C MET A 29 0.09 15.52 -8.10
N GLY A 30 0.55 15.15 -6.92
CA GLY A 30 1.61 15.91 -6.22
C GLY A 30 2.89 15.95 -7.05
N GLY A 31 3.28 14.81 -7.64
CA GLY A 31 4.44 14.69 -8.51
C GLY A 31 4.36 15.54 -9.79
N SER A 32 3.17 15.71 -10.38
CA SER A 32 3.01 16.56 -11.56
C SER A 32 3.33 18.03 -11.26
N MET A 33 3.05 18.53 -10.06
CA MET A 33 3.42 19.89 -9.68
C MET A 33 4.95 20.07 -9.66
N GLY A 34 5.68 19.10 -9.09
CA GLY A 34 7.15 19.11 -9.14
C GLY A 34 7.70 18.96 -10.56
N THR A 35 7.08 18.11 -11.38
CA THR A 35 7.50 17.90 -12.78
C THR A 35 7.31 19.16 -13.62
N LEU A 36 6.19 19.86 -13.46
CA LEU A 36 5.91 21.13 -14.14
C LEU A 36 6.86 22.24 -13.70
N PHE A 37 7.27 22.25 -12.44
CA PHE A 37 8.27 23.18 -11.95
C PHE A 37 9.64 22.94 -12.62
N VAL A 38 10.09 21.68 -12.68
CA VAL A 38 11.32 21.33 -13.40
C VAL A 38 11.21 21.70 -14.89
N LEU A 39 10.07 21.41 -15.51
CA LEU A 39 9.81 21.77 -16.90
C LEU A 39 9.87 23.29 -17.13
N TYR A 40 9.28 24.09 -16.22
CA TYR A 40 9.37 25.55 -16.26
C TYR A 40 10.83 26.03 -16.20
N VAL A 41 11.60 25.50 -15.25
CA VAL A 41 13.02 25.85 -15.08
C VAL A 41 13.80 25.50 -16.35
N LEU A 42 13.58 24.32 -16.92
CA LEU A 42 14.24 23.91 -18.16
C LEU A 42 13.84 24.79 -19.36
N LEU A 43 12.55 25.09 -19.54
CA LEU A 43 12.09 25.96 -20.63
C LEU A 43 12.65 27.38 -20.50
N TYR A 44 12.64 27.93 -19.31
CA TYR A 44 13.19 29.26 -19.05
C TYR A 44 14.71 29.29 -19.26
N SER A 45 15.43 28.30 -18.72
CA SER A 45 16.89 28.26 -18.77
C SER A 45 17.47 27.90 -20.15
N VAL A 46 16.83 27.02 -20.92
CA VAL A 46 17.38 26.55 -22.21
C VAL A 46 17.11 27.55 -23.34
N LEU A 47 15.97 28.25 -23.31
CA LEU A 47 15.50 29.06 -24.44
C LEU A 47 15.51 30.57 -24.16
N GLY A 48 15.73 31.01 -22.91
CA GLY A 48 15.65 32.42 -22.55
C GLY A 48 14.29 33.05 -22.85
N LEU A 49 13.23 32.23 -22.92
CA LEU A 49 11.89 32.64 -23.31
C LEU A 49 11.32 33.64 -22.31
N SER A 50 10.52 34.58 -22.83
CA SER A 50 9.77 35.50 -22.00
C SER A 50 8.87 34.73 -21.00
N SER A 51 8.84 35.20 -19.75
CA SER A 51 8.11 34.58 -18.66
C SER A 51 6.64 34.30 -19.02
N TYR A 52 6.01 35.21 -19.78
CA TYR A 52 4.63 35.08 -20.25
C TYR A 52 4.38 33.85 -21.13
N LEU A 53 5.28 33.55 -22.08
CA LEU A 53 5.14 32.36 -22.93
C LEU A 53 5.37 31.08 -22.13
N CYS A 54 6.35 31.08 -21.22
CA CYS A 54 6.65 29.93 -20.38
C CYS A 54 5.46 29.57 -19.47
N ILE A 55 4.80 30.57 -18.88
CA ILE A 55 3.60 30.39 -18.06
C ILE A 55 2.47 29.77 -18.90
N GLY A 56 2.23 30.27 -20.11
CA GLY A 56 1.21 29.71 -21.01
C GLY A 56 1.43 28.23 -21.30
N VAL A 57 2.67 27.85 -21.62
CA VAL A 57 3.04 26.45 -21.89
C VAL A 57 2.87 25.58 -20.65
N VAL A 58 3.33 26.04 -19.49
CA VAL A 58 3.23 25.27 -18.24
C VAL A 58 1.78 25.09 -17.81
N LEU A 59 0.92 26.09 -17.98
CA LEU A 59 -0.52 25.97 -17.67
C LEU A 59 -1.21 24.96 -18.59
N VAL A 60 -0.96 25.02 -19.90
CA VAL A 60 -1.53 24.06 -20.86
C VAL A 60 -1.01 22.64 -20.60
N ALA A 61 0.29 22.48 -20.39
CA ALA A 61 0.89 21.19 -20.07
C ALA A 61 0.37 20.63 -18.74
N GLY A 62 0.23 21.49 -17.72
CA GLY A 62 -0.23 21.09 -16.39
C GLY A 62 -1.70 20.70 -16.36
N THR A 63 -2.55 21.44 -17.06
CA THR A 63 -3.98 21.07 -17.22
C THR A 63 -4.12 19.76 -17.98
N ALA A 64 -3.41 19.60 -19.10
CA ALA A 64 -3.42 18.34 -19.87
C ALA A 64 -2.95 17.15 -19.02
N LEU A 65 -1.83 17.28 -18.30
CA LEU A 65 -1.31 16.23 -17.40
C LEU A 65 -2.33 15.86 -16.33
N THR A 66 -2.91 16.87 -15.68
CA THR A 66 -3.88 16.67 -14.59
C THR A 66 -5.10 15.92 -15.09
N LEU A 67 -5.70 16.35 -16.21
CA LEU A 67 -6.84 15.65 -16.84
C LEU A 67 -6.49 14.20 -17.20
N THR A 68 -5.30 13.97 -17.75
CA THR A 68 -4.83 12.63 -18.11
C THR A 68 -4.71 11.76 -16.85
N LEU A 69 -4.14 12.28 -15.77
CA LEU A 69 -4.03 11.59 -14.48
C LEU A 69 -5.38 11.25 -13.87
N TYR A 70 -6.34 12.18 -13.91
CA TYR A 70 -7.71 11.95 -13.45
C TYR A 70 -8.40 10.85 -14.27
N SER A 71 -8.26 10.88 -15.60
CA SER A 71 -8.80 9.84 -16.48
C SER A 71 -8.18 8.46 -16.17
N LEU A 72 -6.88 8.43 -15.86
CA LEU A 72 -6.15 7.23 -15.50
C LEU A 72 -6.60 6.69 -14.13
N SER A 73 -6.81 7.59 -13.17
CA SER A 73 -7.35 7.27 -11.85
C SER A 73 -8.71 6.58 -11.96
N ASN A 74 -9.60 7.14 -12.79
CA ASN A 74 -10.94 6.58 -13.00
C ASN A 74 -10.91 5.24 -13.75
N ARG A 75 -10.01 5.07 -14.73
CA ARG A 75 -9.93 3.86 -15.56
C ARG A 75 -9.34 2.65 -14.82
N TYR A 76 -8.36 2.83 -13.95
CA TYR A 76 -7.62 1.72 -13.34
C TYR A 76 -7.99 1.46 -11.87
N GLY A 77 -8.62 2.40 -11.16
CA GLY A 77 -9.04 2.17 -9.77
C GLY A 77 -7.88 1.78 -8.83
N GLU A 78 -8.17 1.14 -7.68
CA GLU A 78 -7.19 1.01 -6.57
C GLU A 78 -6.09 0.03 -6.86
N HIS A 79 -6.51 -1.03 -7.52
CA HIS A 79 -5.69 -2.20 -7.70
C HIS A 79 -5.35 -2.38 -9.18
N GLY A 80 -5.89 -1.59 -10.11
CA GLY A 80 -5.57 -1.77 -11.53
C GLY A 80 -4.10 -1.50 -11.83
N LEU A 81 -3.55 -0.40 -11.31
CA LEU A 81 -2.15 -0.03 -11.58
C LEU A 81 -1.18 -1.02 -10.92
N VAL A 82 -1.42 -1.39 -9.66
CA VAL A 82 -0.65 -2.43 -8.95
C VAL A 82 -0.81 -3.80 -9.61
N LYS A 83 -2.01 -4.19 -10.05
CA LYS A 83 -2.25 -5.49 -10.73
C LYS A 83 -1.58 -5.54 -12.10
N VAL A 84 -1.53 -4.43 -12.83
CA VAL A 84 -0.78 -4.32 -14.10
C VAL A 84 0.72 -4.40 -13.84
N LEU A 85 1.22 -3.70 -12.80
CA LEU A 85 2.62 -3.78 -12.42
C LEU A 85 3.03 -5.20 -12.01
N VAL A 86 2.21 -5.86 -11.18
CA VAL A 86 2.45 -7.23 -10.73
C VAL A 86 2.42 -8.18 -11.92
N ARG A 87 1.45 -8.07 -12.84
CA ARG A 87 1.42 -8.90 -14.06
C ARG A 87 2.70 -8.83 -14.88
N ARG A 88 3.36 -7.67 -14.96
CA ARG A 88 4.66 -7.52 -15.65
C ARG A 88 5.84 -8.12 -14.88
N ARG A 89 5.67 -8.39 -13.59
CA ARG A 89 6.69 -8.96 -12.70
C ARG A 89 6.43 -10.44 -12.38
N VAL A 90 5.32 -11.03 -12.82
CA VAL A 90 5.08 -12.47 -12.64
C VAL A 90 5.93 -13.24 -13.65
N PRO A 91 6.81 -14.15 -13.21
CA PRO A 91 7.59 -15.00 -14.10
C PRO A 91 6.66 -15.97 -14.85
N ASP A 92 6.94 -16.23 -16.14
CA ASP A 92 6.10 -17.08 -17.01
C ASP A 92 5.83 -18.47 -16.43
N HIS A 93 6.74 -19.00 -15.62
CA HIS A 93 6.59 -20.30 -14.98
C HIS A 93 6.90 -20.24 -13.48
N LEU A 94 5.86 -20.36 -12.66
CA LEU A 94 5.98 -20.71 -11.24
C LEU A 94 6.19 -22.22 -11.11
N ARG A 95 7.43 -22.68 -11.25
CA ARG A 95 7.79 -24.09 -11.05
C ARG A 95 7.96 -24.38 -9.57
N ALA A 96 6.88 -24.76 -8.89
CA ALA A 96 6.92 -25.24 -7.50
C ALA A 96 7.64 -26.60 -7.43
N ARG A 97 8.97 -26.59 -7.30
CA ARG A 97 9.80 -27.81 -7.24
C ARG A 97 9.76 -28.56 -5.90
N GLY A 98 9.01 -28.07 -4.92
CA GLY A 98 8.98 -28.65 -3.57
C GLY A 98 7.57 -28.83 -3.04
N ARG A 99 7.09 -30.07 -2.99
CA ARG A 99 5.87 -30.46 -2.27
C ARG A 99 6.03 -30.33 -0.73
N LYS A 100 7.26 -30.09 -0.25
CA LYS A 100 7.59 -29.95 1.18
C LYS A 100 6.96 -28.72 1.87
N ALA A 101 6.71 -27.63 1.13
CA ALA A 101 6.10 -26.41 1.69
C ALA A 101 4.62 -26.60 2.07
N PHE A 102 3.93 -27.56 1.45
CA PHE A 102 2.51 -27.83 1.68
C PHE A 102 2.25 -28.98 2.66
N PHE A 103 3.19 -29.92 2.79
CA PHE A 103 3.02 -31.14 3.59
C PHE A 103 3.57 -31.06 5.01
N PHE A 104 4.28 -30.00 5.37
CA PHE A 104 4.63 -29.73 6.76
C PHE A 104 3.67 -28.68 7.35
N PRO A 105 2.52 -29.08 7.91
CA PRO A 105 1.84 -28.23 8.86
C PRO A 105 2.84 -27.99 9.99
N ARG A 106 3.32 -26.75 10.10
CA ARG A 106 4.17 -26.29 11.20
C ARG A 106 3.48 -26.69 12.50
N LYS A 107 4.00 -27.72 13.19
CA LYS A 107 3.48 -28.18 14.47
C LYS A 107 3.47 -26.95 15.38
N ARG A 108 2.27 -26.46 15.71
CA ARG A 108 2.08 -25.31 16.60
C ARG A 108 2.64 -25.73 17.95
N GLY A 109 3.86 -25.32 18.24
CA GLY A 109 4.50 -25.58 19.53
C GLY A 109 3.59 -25.09 20.63
N ASN A 110 3.06 -26.03 21.41
CA ASN A 110 2.18 -25.77 22.53
C ASN A 110 3.01 -25.17 23.67
N GLY A 111 3.32 -23.87 23.56
CA GLY A 111 4.07 -23.08 24.54
C GLY A 111 3.24 -22.72 25.78
N ARG A 112 2.52 -23.68 26.36
CA ARG A 112 1.75 -23.52 27.59
C ARG A 112 1.83 -24.78 28.45
N SER A 113 3.01 -25.10 28.97
CA SER A 113 3.11 -26.06 30.09
C SER A 113 4.40 -25.99 30.94
N GLN A 114 5.18 -24.90 30.87
CA GLN A 114 6.37 -24.72 31.74
C GLN A 114 6.25 -23.58 32.76
N ALA A 115 5.03 -23.08 33.01
CA ALA A 115 4.79 -22.07 34.05
C ALA A 115 4.17 -22.65 35.35
N ALA A 116 4.07 -23.99 35.47
CA ALA A 116 3.41 -24.64 36.61
C ALA A 116 4.36 -25.27 37.64
N ASN A 117 5.68 -25.22 37.44
CA ASN A 117 6.64 -25.68 38.45
C ASN A 117 7.23 -24.50 39.22
N ARG A 118 6.34 -23.80 39.94
CA ARG A 118 6.72 -22.85 41.00
C ARG A 118 7.19 -23.70 42.16
N GLY A 119 8.51 -23.90 42.26
CA GLY A 119 9.14 -24.55 43.38
C GLY A 119 8.65 -23.95 44.69
N ARG A 120 7.99 -24.78 45.50
CA ARG A 120 7.81 -24.50 46.93
C ARG A 120 9.19 -24.50 47.58
N PRO A 121 9.61 -23.47 48.32
CA PRO A 121 10.62 -23.67 49.33
C PRO A 121 10.01 -24.54 50.44
N GLN A 122 10.51 -25.77 50.59
CA GLN A 122 10.28 -26.56 51.79
C GLN A 122 10.99 -25.88 52.96
N GLY A 123 10.21 -25.39 53.92
CA GLY A 123 10.73 -25.12 55.26
C GLY A 123 11.05 -26.45 55.93
N LYS A 124 12.34 -26.70 56.20
CA LYS A 124 12.80 -27.83 56.99
C LYS A 124 12.49 -27.55 58.47
N PRO A 125 11.90 -28.50 59.22
CA PRO A 125 11.76 -28.40 60.67
C PRO A 125 12.99 -29.01 61.32
N GLU A 126 13.69 -28.29 62.19
CA GLU A 126 14.45 -28.91 63.28
C GLU A 126 14.32 -28.06 64.54
N ARG A 127 13.59 -28.64 65.50
CA ARG A 127 13.66 -28.28 66.92
C ARG A 127 14.86 -29.02 67.52
N LEU A 128 15.72 -28.29 68.22
CA LEU A 128 16.09 -28.49 69.63
C LEU A 128 16.84 -27.23 70.09
#